data_AF-A0A172TH77-F1
#
_entry.id   AF-A0A172TH77-F1
#
_cell.length_a   1.000
_cell.length_b   1.000
_cell.length_c   1.000
_cell.angle_alpha   90.00
_cell.angle_beta   90.00
_cell.angle_gamma   90.00
#
_symmetry.space_group_name_H-M   'P 1'
#
loop_
_entity.id
_entity.type
_entity.pdbx_description
1 polymer ?
#
loop_
_entity_poly.entity_id
_entity_poly.type
_entity_poly.pdbx_seq_one_letter_code
_entity_poly.pdbx_strand_id
1 'polypeptide(L)'
;MMKKRKRVNSGAKASKSSSVWKRWVIGGISTMALLVLCGAGYVYYQLQSISAGDILNRNKEAAASGATGNSSGTAVPKPLTGAVHKAGQLTDKPIETQDAMDVASILLKSGLSLKEIMYLQGKATDKLSNAKKLEMREMLLEKLDDNEITALRSVTTKYGKGLVILDPNYPIELVGVYDEKERAKIKADLEKKKPEGGTTAATSITTDKSGADSSKQTEEKDQHNVASSGKPEGSTVQASTKPVKPTAKPSGSGSKTGTTAGKKAADRKYESQLSSLRSSCRSKSSSLIGQIKSEAGGGGLSMKKLQGEYLPKIAAAEGSCDGRFESIMSKANKEYKANGWSTSSMGRWRAEYSEEKSNMQASAAAQLSSLMK
;
A
#
# COMPACT_ATOMS: atom_id res chain seq x y z
N MET A 1 25.24 63.13 55.84
CA MET A 1 24.45 62.12 56.61
C MET A 1 23.09 61.97 55.97
N MET A 2 22.46 60.78 56.07
CA MET A 2 21.14 60.39 55.54
C MET A 2 21.10 60.06 54.03
N LYS A 3 20.39 59.03 53.55
CA LYS A 3 19.64 57.91 54.17
C LYS A 3 19.51 56.83 53.07
N LYS A 4 20.01 55.62 53.33
CA LYS A 4 19.75 54.42 52.51
C LYS A 4 18.23 54.18 52.44
N ARG A 5 17.66 54.06 51.23
CA ARG A 5 16.30 53.53 51.05
C ARG A 5 16.36 52.12 50.43
N LYS A 6 15.82 51.18 51.20
CA LYS A 6 15.66 49.75 50.94
C LYS A 6 14.88 49.50 49.64
N ARG A 7 15.39 48.63 48.78
CA ARG A 7 14.60 47.94 47.74
C ARG A 7 13.68 46.92 48.44
N VAL A 8 12.38 47.08 48.26
CA VAL A 8 11.37 46.10 48.69
C VAL A 8 11.18 45.11 47.55
N ASN A 9 11.45 43.85 47.85
CA ASN A 9 11.31 42.70 46.97
C ASN A 9 9.82 42.31 46.93
N SER A 10 9.14 42.50 45.80
CA SER A 10 7.74 42.12 45.63
C SER A 10 7.63 40.62 45.36
N GLY A 11 7.02 39.91 46.31
CA GLY A 11 6.95 38.46 46.37
C GLY A 11 6.27 37.78 45.19
N ALA A 12 6.89 36.69 44.75
CA ALA A 12 6.31 35.70 43.84
C ALA A 12 5.12 35.01 44.51
N LYS A 13 3.92 35.15 43.93
CA LYS A 13 2.75 34.34 44.28
C LYS A 13 2.83 33.02 43.53
N ALA A 14 2.96 31.93 44.28
CA ALA A 14 3.00 30.56 43.78
C ALA A 14 1.64 30.12 43.21
N SER A 15 1.58 29.83 41.90
CA SER A 15 0.40 29.33 41.19
C SER A 15 0.24 27.81 41.38
N LYS A 16 -0.34 27.39 42.51
CA LYS A 16 -0.55 25.96 42.86
C LYS A 16 -1.83 25.30 42.29
N SER A 17 -2.54 25.92 41.34
CA SER A 17 -3.84 25.42 40.84
C SER A 17 -3.80 24.69 39.47
N SER A 18 -2.66 24.63 38.79
CA SER A 18 -2.60 24.14 37.40
C SER A 18 -2.67 22.61 37.21
N SER A 19 -2.62 21.80 38.28
CA SER A 19 -2.56 20.33 38.16
C SER A 19 -3.91 19.67 37.91
N VAL A 20 -5.00 20.24 38.43
CA VAL A 20 -6.35 19.66 38.27
C VAL A 20 -6.88 19.92 36.85
N TRP A 21 -6.70 21.13 36.32
CA TRP A 21 -7.13 21.46 34.95
C TRP A 21 -6.39 20.64 33.88
N LYS A 22 -5.08 20.40 34.06
CA LYS A 22 -4.31 19.53 33.16
C LYS A 22 -4.83 18.10 33.14
N ARG A 23 -5.31 17.55 34.27
CA ARG A 23 -5.87 16.19 34.33
C ARG A 23 -7.19 16.08 33.55
N TRP A 24 -8.05 17.10 33.62
CA TRP A 24 -9.29 17.13 32.84
C TRP A 24 -9.05 17.29 31.34
N VAL A 25 -8.10 18.16 30.94
CA VAL A 25 -7.75 18.34 29.53
C VAL A 25 -7.14 17.06 28.92
N ILE A 26 -6.23 16.39 29.65
CA ILE A 26 -5.65 15.12 29.19
C ILE A 26 -6.72 14.02 29.08
N GLY A 27 -7.62 13.94 30.06
CA GLY A 27 -8.75 13.00 30.03
C GLY A 27 -9.67 13.21 28.82
N GLY A 28 -10.02 14.47 28.54
CA GLY A 28 -10.88 14.84 27.41
C GLY A 28 -10.23 14.58 26.05
N ILE A 29 -8.92 14.82 25.90
CA ILE A 29 -8.19 14.52 24.66
C ILE A 29 -8.13 13.00 24.43
N SER A 30 -7.89 12.22 25.48
CA SER A 30 -7.81 10.75 25.39
C SER A 30 -9.15 10.12 24.94
N THR A 31 -10.27 10.53 25.55
CA THR A 31 -11.60 10.03 25.16
C THR A 31 -11.98 10.45 23.74
N MET A 32 -11.66 11.68 23.33
CA MET A 32 -11.86 12.12 21.95
C MET A 32 -11.00 11.35 20.95
N ALA A 33 -9.74 11.03 21.28
CA ALA A 33 -8.88 10.21 20.43
C ALA A 33 -9.44 8.78 20.29
N LEU A 34 -9.91 8.19 21.39
CA LEU A 34 -10.57 6.90 21.37
C LEU A 34 -11.83 6.91 20.50
N LEU A 35 -12.70 7.92 20.62
CA LEU A 35 -13.90 8.05 19.79
C LEU A 35 -13.57 8.19 18.30
N VAL A 36 -12.51 8.94 17.96
CA VAL A 36 -12.05 9.05 16.57
C VAL A 36 -11.52 7.71 16.05
N LEU A 37 -10.75 6.97 16.86
CA LEU A 37 -10.27 5.64 16.49
C LEU A 37 -11.43 4.65 16.33
N CYS A 38 -12.41 4.65 17.23
CA CYS A 38 -13.62 3.83 17.10
C CYS A 38 -14.43 4.22 15.85
N GLY A 39 -14.58 5.52 15.56
CA GLY A 39 -15.27 6.00 14.37
C GLY A 39 -14.56 5.60 13.07
N ALA A 40 -13.23 5.75 13.03
CA ALA A 40 -12.42 5.31 11.88
C ALA A 40 -12.47 3.78 11.72
N GLY A 41 -12.39 3.03 12.82
CA GLY A 41 -12.54 1.57 12.82
C GLY A 41 -13.92 1.11 12.34
N TYR A 42 -14.99 1.81 12.73
CA TYR A 42 -16.35 1.53 12.25
C TYR A 42 -16.50 1.80 10.76
N VAL A 43 -15.98 2.93 10.26
CA VAL A 43 -15.99 3.22 8.81
C VAL A 43 -15.15 2.21 8.04
N TYR A 44 -13.99 1.81 8.55
CA TYR A 44 -13.15 0.77 7.95
C TYR A 44 -13.88 -0.58 7.90
N TYR A 45 -14.57 -0.95 8.98
CA TYR A 45 -15.38 -2.17 9.05
C TYR A 45 -16.54 -2.14 8.04
N GLN A 46 -17.26 -1.02 7.93
CA GLN A 46 -18.32 -0.83 6.92
C GLN A 46 -17.78 -0.92 5.49
N LEU A 47 -16.56 -0.45 5.23
CA LEU A 47 -15.93 -0.57 3.91
C LEU A 47 -15.49 -2.01 3.61
N GLN A 48 -15.05 -2.78 4.61
CA GLN A 48 -14.67 -4.18 4.43
C GLN A 48 -15.86 -5.12 4.24
N SER A 49 -17.04 -4.80 4.79
CA SER A 49 -18.21 -5.67 4.70
C SER A 49 -18.87 -5.66 3.31
N ILE A 50 -18.60 -4.65 2.47
CA ILE A 50 -19.15 -4.58 1.11
C ILE A 50 -18.37 -5.51 0.19
N SER A 51 -19.02 -6.57 -0.31
CA SER A 51 -18.41 -7.48 -1.26
C SER A 51 -18.45 -6.92 -2.69
N ALA A 52 -17.46 -7.27 -3.52
CA ALA A 52 -17.46 -6.92 -4.94
C ALA A 52 -18.70 -7.48 -5.68
N GLY A 53 -19.22 -8.63 -5.23
CA GLY A 53 -20.45 -9.21 -5.75
C GLY A 53 -21.68 -8.34 -5.50
N ASP A 54 -21.80 -7.75 -4.31
CA ASP A 54 -22.91 -6.86 -3.98
C ASP A 54 -22.86 -5.57 -4.82
N ILE A 55 -21.66 -5.02 -5.06
CA ILE A 55 -21.46 -3.85 -5.93
C ILE A 55 -21.91 -4.17 -7.35
N LEU A 56 -21.52 -5.33 -7.88
CA LEU A 56 -21.92 -5.78 -9.22
C LEU A 56 -23.44 -5.96 -9.32
N ASN A 57 -24.06 -6.58 -8.31
CA ASN A 57 -25.51 -6.79 -8.31
C ASN A 57 -26.27 -5.46 -8.27
N ARG A 58 -25.86 -4.52 -7.39
CA ARG A 58 -26.45 -3.18 -7.37
C ARG A 58 -26.30 -2.43 -8.68
N ASN A 59 -25.12 -2.51 -9.31
CA ASN A 59 -24.90 -1.88 -10.61
C ASN A 59 -25.73 -2.51 -11.73
N LYS A 60 -25.91 -3.85 -11.70
CA LYS A 60 -26.80 -4.56 -12.64
C LYS A 60 -28.26 -4.17 -12.43
N GLU A 61 -28.73 -4.10 -11.19
CA GLU A 61 -30.09 -3.67 -10.85
C GLU A 61 -30.35 -2.21 -11.24
N ALA A 62 -29.40 -1.32 -10.98
CA ALA A 62 -29.46 0.08 -11.41
C ALA A 62 -29.53 0.20 -12.95
N ALA A 63 -28.74 -0.61 -13.67
CA ALA A 63 -28.79 -0.66 -15.13
C ALA A 63 -30.12 -1.22 -15.66
N ALA A 64 -30.67 -2.27 -15.03
CA ALA A 64 -31.91 -2.92 -15.45
C ALA A 64 -33.15 -2.06 -15.17
N SER A 65 -33.16 -1.32 -14.05
CA SER A 65 -34.27 -0.47 -13.66
C SER A 65 -34.34 0.85 -14.44
N GLY A 66 -33.29 1.21 -15.20
CA GLY A 66 -33.16 2.52 -15.84
C GLY A 66 -33.20 3.69 -14.84
N ALA A 67 -33.20 3.39 -13.53
CA ALA A 67 -33.31 4.36 -12.46
C ALA A 67 -31.98 5.11 -12.37
N THR A 68 -31.95 6.28 -12.99
CA THR A 68 -30.82 7.18 -12.90
C THR A 68 -30.85 7.83 -11.51
N GLY A 69 -30.16 7.21 -10.55
CA GLY A 69 -29.59 7.90 -9.40
C GLY A 69 -30.55 8.49 -8.37
N ASN A 70 -31.47 7.68 -7.83
CA ASN A 70 -32.09 8.00 -6.54
C ASN A 70 -31.94 6.81 -5.58
N SER A 71 -30.70 6.33 -5.43
CA SER A 71 -30.37 5.36 -4.38
C SER A 71 -30.64 6.03 -3.03
N SER A 72 -31.61 5.47 -2.31
CA SER A 72 -32.07 5.96 -1.01
C SER A 72 -30.94 5.90 0.02
N GLY A 73 -30.20 7.00 0.16
CA GLY A 73 -30.13 7.70 1.43
C GLY A 73 -29.11 7.24 2.46
N THR A 74 -28.03 6.54 2.10
CA THR A 74 -26.88 6.50 3.03
C THR A 74 -26.15 7.83 2.93
N ALA A 75 -26.53 8.77 3.79
CA ALA A 75 -25.91 10.09 3.86
C ALA A 75 -24.40 9.92 3.98
N VAL A 76 -23.66 10.54 3.05
CA VAL A 76 -22.20 10.54 3.05
C VAL A 76 -21.70 10.97 4.42
N PRO A 77 -20.73 10.27 5.03
CA PRO A 77 -20.01 10.86 6.14
C PRO A 77 -19.50 12.24 5.69
N LYS A 78 -19.87 13.30 6.42
CA LYS A 78 -19.45 14.69 6.12
C LYS A 78 -17.96 14.84 5.74
N PRO A 79 -17.00 14.05 6.29
CA PRO A 79 -15.60 14.11 5.88
C PRO A 79 -15.34 13.74 4.41
N LEU A 80 -16.18 12.90 3.79
CA LEU A 80 -15.97 12.40 2.43
C LEU A 80 -16.64 13.26 1.36
N THR A 81 -17.66 14.06 1.71
CA THR A 81 -18.40 14.91 0.76
C THR A 81 -17.48 15.82 -0.06
N GLY A 82 -16.47 16.41 0.58
CA GLY A 82 -15.49 17.24 -0.12
C GLY A 82 -14.58 16.48 -1.08
N ALA A 83 -14.22 15.23 -0.75
CA ALA A 83 -13.41 14.37 -1.62
C ALA A 83 -14.22 13.89 -2.84
N VAL A 84 -15.46 13.46 -2.63
CA VAL A 84 -16.38 13.05 -3.71
C VAL A 84 -16.64 14.21 -4.67
N HIS A 85 -16.89 15.41 -4.15
CA HIS A 85 -17.08 16.60 -4.98
C HIS A 85 -15.83 16.89 -5.84
N LYS A 86 -14.63 16.85 -5.25
CA LYS A 86 -13.38 17.06 -6.01
C LYS A 86 -13.13 15.99 -7.06
N ALA A 87 -13.47 14.74 -6.75
CA ALA A 87 -13.38 13.65 -7.72
C ALA A 87 -14.34 13.90 -8.90
N GLY A 88 -15.55 14.40 -8.65
CA GLY A 88 -16.49 14.79 -9.71
C GLY A 88 -15.98 15.90 -10.64
N GLN A 89 -15.16 16.83 -10.12
CA GLN A 89 -14.49 17.85 -10.94
C GLN A 89 -13.45 17.27 -11.90
N LEU A 90 -12.95 16.05 -11.68
CA LEU A 90 -11.97 15.38 -12.56
C LEU A 90 -12.62 14.54 -13.67
N THR A 91 -13.92 14.28 -13.56
CA THR A 91 -14.68 13.40 -14.47
C THR A 91 -15.73 14.15 -15.29
N ASP A 92 -15.80 15.47 -15.18
CA ASP A 92 -16.82 16.35 -15.79
C ASP A 92 -18.27 15.93 -15.48
N LYS A 93 -18.45 15.04 -14.50
CA LYS A 93 -19.71 14.45 -14.08
C LYS A 93 -19.73 14.33 -12.56
N PRO A 94 -20.85 14.64 -11.90
CA PRO A 94 -20.99 14.43 -10.46
C PRO A 94 -20.83 12.95 -10.15
N ILE A 95 -19.97 12.61 -9.19
CA ILE A 95 -19.80 11.22 -8.74
C ILE A 95 -20.82 10.92 -7.65
N GLU A 96 -21.60 9.85 -7.85
CA GLU A 96 -22.51 9.37 -6.82
C GLU A 96 -21.71 8.92 -5.60
N THR A 97 -22.20 9.24 -4.40
CA THR A 97 -21.47 8.86 -3.18
C THR A 97 -21.35 7.36 -3.05
N GLN A 98 -22.40 6.62 -3.38
CA GLN A 98 -22.38 5.17 -3.30
C GLN A 98 -21.29 4.60 -4.21
N ASP A 99 -21.19 5.08 -5.45
CA ASP A 99 -20.14 4.68 -6.38
C ASP A 99 -18.74 5.03 -5.86
N ALA A 100 -18.56 6.19 -5.21
CA ALA A 100 -17.28 6.55 -4.59
C ALA A 100 -16.91 5.62 -3.41
N MET A 101 -17.89 5.22 -2.61
CA MET A 101 -17.72 4.28 -1.51
C MET A 101 -17.39 2.88 -2.03
N ASP A 102 -18.09 2.43 -3.08
CA ASP A 102 -17.89 1.14 -3.73
C ASP A 102 -16.47 1.04 -4.34
N VAL A 103 -16.00 2.11 -5.00
CA VAL A 103 -14.62 2.19 -5.49
C VAL A 103 -13.63 2.16 -4.31
N ALA A 104 -13.89 2.94 -3.26
CA ALA A 104 -13.00 2.98 -2.10
C ALA A 104 -12.91 1.63 -1.39
N SER A 105 -14.02 0.91 -1.22
CA SER A 105 -14.04 -0.43 -0.60
C SER A 105 -13.25 -1.42 -1.43
N ILE A 106 -13.39 -1.42 -2.76
CA ILE A 106 -12.60 -2.30 -3.63
C ILE A 106 -11.11 -1.97 -3.48
N LEU A 107 -10.73 -0.70 -3.66
CA LEU A 107 -9.31 -0.30 -3.59
C LEU A 107 -8.64 -0.62 -2.25
N LEU A 108 -9.37 -0.47 -1.14
CA LEU A 108 -8.86 -0.80 0.20
C LEU A 108 -8.76 -2.31 0.41
N LYS A 109 -9.72 -3.08 -0.06
CA LYS A 109 -9.77 -4.54 0.11
C LYS A 109 -8.66 -5.23 -0.70
N SER A 110 -8.44 -4.78 -1.93
CA SER A 110 -7.42 -5.33 -2.82
C SER A 110 -5.98 -5.02 -2.38
N GLY A 111 -5.79 -4.24 -1.30
CA GLY A 111 -4.47 -3.93 -0.75
C GLY A 111 -3.60 -3.11 -1.70
N LEU A 112 -4.22 -2.28 -2.56
CA LEU A 112 -3.47 -1.42 -3.46
C LEU A 112 -2.73 -0.34 -2.67
N SER A 113 -1.47 -0.11 -3.03
CA SER A 113 -0.73 1.03 -2.54
C SER A 113 -1.27 2.33 -3.16
N LEU A 114 -1.09 3.46 -2.48
CA LEU A 114 -1.49 4.77 -3.03
C LEU A 114 -0.89 5.02 -4.43
N LYS A 115 0.33 4.53 -4.67
CA LYS A 115 1.00 4.60 -5.96
C LYS A 115 0.26 3.80 -7.04
N GLU A 116 -0.19 2.59 -6.72
CA GLU A 116 -0.98 1.74 -7.63
C GLU A 116 -2.37 2.35 -7.90
N ILE A 117 -2.99 2.94 -6.88
CA ILE A 117 -4.23 3.71 -7.05
C ILE A 117 -4.00 4.89 -8.02
N MET A 118 -2.85 5.56 -7.95
CA MET A 118 -2.50 6.62 -8.92
C MET A 118 -2.29 6.08 -10.34
N TYR A 119 -1.81 4.84 -10.50
CA TYR A 119 -1.72 4.19 -11.81
C TYR A 119 -3.10 3.93 -12.40
N LEU A 120 -4.07 3.47 -11.59
CA LEU A 120 -5.46 3.30 -12.02
C LEU A 120 -6.10 4.61 -12.49
N GLN A 121 -5.74 5.73 -11.88
CA GLN A 121 -6.24 7.05 -12.29
C GLN A 121 -5.73 7.52 -13.66
N GLY A 122 -4.77 6.82 -14.30
CA GLY A 122 -4.25 7.15 -15.62
C GLY A 122 -3.35 8.39 -15.66
N LYS A 123 -3.06 9.03 -14.51
CA LYS A 123 -2.21 10.24 -14.45
C LYS A 123 -0.74 9.98 -14.76
N ALA A 124 -0.31 8.72 -14.72
CA ALA A 124 1.09 8.35 -14.94
C ALA A 124 1.36 7.82 -16.35
N THR A 125 0.34 7.49 -17.15
CA THR A 125 0.53 6.59 -18.31
C THR A 125 1.15 7.25 -19.54
N ASP A 126 0.95 8.55 -19.75
CA ASP A 126 1.21 9.18 -21.05
C ASP A 126 2.71 9.30 -21.34
N LYS A 127 3.52 9.36 -20.27
CA LYS A 127 4.98 9.48 -20.34
C LYS A 127 5.70 8.16 -20.09
N LEU A 128 4.97 7.07 -19.86
CA LEU A 128 5.56 5.77 -19.56
C LEU A 128 5.77 4.95 -20.82
N SER A 129 6.89 4.23 -20.87
CA SER A 129 7.15 3.25 -21.93
C SER A 129 6.13 2.11 -21.87
N ASN A 130 5.88 1.46 -23.01
CA ASN A 130 4.96 0.32 -23.08
C ASN A 130 5.35 -0.81 -22.10
N ALA A 131 6.65 -1.04 -21.92
CA ALA A 131 7.15 -2.01 -20.94
C ALA A 131 6.72 -1.66 -19.50
N LYS A 132 6.78 -0.38 -19.11
CA LYS A 132 6.30 0.06 -17.79
C LYS A 132 4.79 0.02 -17.67
N LYS A 133 4.04 0.30 -18.73
CA LYS A 133 2.59 0.12 -18.75
C LYS A 133 2.21 -1.34 -18.53
N LEU A 134 2.92 -2.27 -19.17
CA LEU A 134 2.70 -3.71 -19.00
C LEU A 134 3.01 -4.16 -17.56
N GLU A 135 4.15 -3.76 -17.00
CA GLU A 135 4.50 -4.05 -15.60
C GLU A 135 3.44 -3.54 -14.61
N MET A 136 2.89 -2.34 -14.85
CA MET A 136 1.79 -1.81 -14.04
C MET A 136 0.52 -2.63 -14.20
N ARG A 137 0.17 -3.04 -15.42
CA ARG A 137 -0.99 -3.91 -15.68
C ARG A 137 -0.85 -5.21 -14.91
N GLU A 138 0.28 -5.90 -15.04
CA GLU A 138 0.53 -7.19 -14.38
C GLU A 138 0.44 -7.05 -12.85
N MET A 139 1.06 -6.02 -12.28
CA MET A 139 0.97 -5.72 -10.85
C MET A 139 -0.47 -5.46 -10.38
N LEU A 140 -1.26 -4.76 -11.18
CA LEU A 140 -2.67 -4.47 -10.85
C LEU A 140 -3.53 -5.73 -10.97
N LEU A 141 -3.33 -6.54 -12.00
CA LEU A 141 -4.04 -7.81 -12.21
C LEU A 141 -3.65 -8.88 -11.18
N GLU A 142 -2.45 -8.81 -10.62
CA GLU A 142 -2.02 -9.69 -9.52
C GLU A 142 -2.76 -9.37 -8.21
N LYS A 143 -3.11 -8.10 -7.98
CA LYS A 143 -3.74 -7.62 -6.73
C LYS A 143 -5.25 -7.53 -6.79
N LEU A 144 -5.82 -7.30 -7.96
CA LEU A 144 -7.24 -7.19 -8.18
C LEU A 144 -7.78 -8.50 -8.72
N ASP A 145 -8.79 -9.07 -8.06
CA ASP A 145 -9.48 -10.23 -8.62
C ASP A 145 -10.41 -9.84 -9.79
N ASP A 146 -10.85 -10.82 -10.59
CA ASP A 146 -11.69 -10.58 -11.77
C ASP A 146 -13.02 -9.87 -11.43
N ASN A 147 -13.59 -10.14 -10.24
CA ASN A 147 -14.83 -9.51 -9.80
C ASN A 147 -14.58 -8.06 -9.41
N GLU A 148 -13.48 -7.77 -8.72
CA GLU A 148 -13.03 -6.42 -8.36
C GLU A 148 -12.74 -5.58 -9.61
N ILE A 149 -12.05 -6.15 -10.61
CA ILE A 149 -11.81 -5.51 -11.90
C ILE A 149 -13.14 -5.19 -12.59
N THR A 150 -14.05 -6.15 -12.65
CA THR A 150 -15.36 -5.96 -13.29
C THR A 150 -16.19 -4.91 -12.56
N ALA A 151 -16.18 -4.95 -11.22
CA ALA A 151 -16.89 -4.00 -10.38
C ALA A 151 -16.34 -2.58 -10.57
N LEU A 152 -15.01 -2.40 -10.49
CA LEU A 152 -14.34 -1.12 -10.75
C LEU A 152 -14.70 -0.60 -12.13
N ARG A 153 -14.54 -1.40 -13.19
CA ARG A 153 -14.88 -0.99 -14.56
C ARG A 153 -16.35 -0.59 -14.68
N SER A 154 -17.26 -1.32 -14.05
CA SER A 154 -18.70 -1.03 -14.10
C SER A 154 -19.03 0.34 -13.48
N VAL A 155 -18.41 0.68 -12.34
CA VAL A 155 -18.61 1.96 -11.68
C VAL A 155 -17.95 3.08 -12.48
N THR A 156 -16.68 2.92 -12.84
CA THR A 156 -15.89 4.01 -13.43
C THR A 156 -16.28 4.33 -14.87
N THR A 157 -16.85 3.37 -15.61
CA THR A 157 -17.32 3.60 -16.99
C THR A 157 -18.47 4.60 -17.06
N LYS A 158 -19.35 4.65 -16.05
CA LYS A 158 -20.43 5.67 -15.94
C LYS A 158 -19.85 7.10 -16.01
N TYR A 159 -18.66 7.26 -15.45
CA TYR A 159 -17.91 8.51 -15.36
C TYR A 159 -16.89 8.71 -16.49
N GLY A 160 -16.98 7.92 -17.57
CA GLY A 160 -16.08 8.03 -18.73
C GLY A 160 -14.67 7.50 -18.48
N LYS A 161 -14.45 6.77 -17.39
CA LYS A 161 -13.15 6.15 -17.06
C LYS A 161 -13.28 4.63 -17.14
N GLY A 162 -13.00 4.04 -18.30
CA GLY A 162 -13.17 2.58 -18.50
C GLY A 162 -12.11 1.69 -17.83
N LEU A 163 -11.08 2.26 -17.20
CA LEU A 163 -9.92 1.55 -16.63
C LEU A 163 -9.30 0.52 -17.60
N VAL A 164 -9.10 0.92 -18.86
CA VAL A 164 -8.59 0.05 -19.94
C VAL A 164 -7.24 -0.60 -19.65
N ILE A 165 -6.48 -0.09 -18.67
CA ILE A 165 -5.23 -0.72 -18.21
C ILE A 165 -5.48 -2.10 -17.59
N LEU A 166 -6.65 -2.32 -16.98
CA LEU A 166 -7.07 -3.56 -16.33
C LEU A 166 -7.62 -4.60 -17.32
N ASP A 167 -7.71 -4.29 -18.60
CA ASP A 167 -8.17 -5.25 -19.61
C ASP A 167 -6.95 -5.97 -20.22
N PRO A 168 -6.78 -7.29 -19.98
CA PRO A 168 -5.64 -8.04 -20.51
C PRO A 168 -5.60 -8.03 -22.05
N ASN A 169 -6.77 -7.95 -22.68
CA ASN A 169 -6.93 -8.01 -24.14
C ASN A 169 -6.80 -6.64 -24.81
N TYR A 170 -6.71 -5.55 -24.03
CA TYR A 170 -6.58 -4.21 -24.60
C TYR A 170 -5.10 -3.93 -24.95
N PRO A 171 -4.79 -3.45 -26.18
CA PRO A 171 -3.42 -3.16 -26.58
C PRO A 171 -2.74 -2.14 -25.65
N ILE A 172 -1.54 -2.47 -25.17
CA ILE A 172 -0.85 -1.65 -24.15
C ILE A 172 -0.42 -0.29 -24.69
N GLU A 173 -0.18 -0.20 -25.99
CA GLU A 173 0.15 1.02 -26.74
C GLU A 173 -0.97 2.06 -26.63
N LEU A 174 -2.23 1.61 -26.57
CA LEU A 174 -3.40 2.46 -26.54
C LEU A 174 -3.74 2.94 -25.12
N VAL A 175 -3.08 2.39 -24.08
CA VAL A 175 -3.30 2.81 -22.69
C VAL A 175 -2.68 4.19 -22.46
N GLY A 176 -3.49 5.16 -22.02
CA GLY A 176 -3.06 6.54 -21.79
C GLY A 176 -3.11 7.45 -23.03
N VAL A 177 -3.61 6.97 -24.16
CA VAL A 177 -3.79 7.81 -25.36
C VAL A 177 -5.18 8.46 -25.30
N TYR A 178 -5.26 9.71 -24.84
CA TYR A 178 -6.54 10.41 -24.66
C TYR A 178 -7.13 10.97 -25.96
N ASP A 179 -6.29 11.34 -26.93
CA ASP A 179 -6.75 11.85 -28.22
C ASP A 179 -7.32 10.71 -29.09
N GLU A 180 -8.57 10.88 -29.54
CA GLU A 180 -9.27 9.85 -30.33
C GLU A 180 -8.62 9.60 -31.69
N LYS A 181 -8.04 10.62 -32.32
CA LYS A 181 -7.40 10.49 -33.63
C LYS A 181 -6.07 9.78 -33.51
N GLU A 182 -5.27 10.12 -32.50
CA GLU A 182 -4.02 9.41 -32.20
C GLU A 182 -4.30 7.96 -31.84
N ARG A 183 -5.32 7.70 -31.02
CA ARG A 183 -5.74 6.33 -30.67
C ARG A 183 -6.17 5.54 -31.91
N ALA A 184 -6.96 6.14 -32.80
CA ALA A 184 -7.39 5.51 -34.05
C ALA A 184 -6.19 5.22 -34.97
N LYS A 185 -5.23 6.14 -35.06
CA LYS A 185 -4.00 5.95 -35.84
C LYS A 185 -3.17 4.79 -35.32
N ILE A 186 -2.89 4.75 -34.02
CA ILE A 186 -2.13 3.66 -33.38
C ILE A 186 -2.87 2.33 -33.57
N LYS A 187 -4.21 2.32 -33.42
CA LYS A 187 -5.01 1.11 -33.64
C LYS A 187 -4.92 0.61 -35.09
N ALA A 188 -5.02 1.49 -36.07
CA ALA A 188 -4.87 1.13 -37.48
C ALA A 188 -3.46 0.63 -37.80
N ASP A 189 -2.43 1.23 -37.21
CA ASP A 189 -1.04 0.77 -37.37
C ASP A 189 -0.80 -0.60 -36.72
N LEU A 190 -1.47 -0.89 -35.59
CA LEU A 190 -1.44 -2.21 -34.94
C LEU A 190 -2.18 -3.27 -35.77
N GLU A 191 -3.33 -2.93 -36.37
CA GLU A 191 -4.08 -3.81 -37.26
C GLU A 191 -3.27 -4.16 -38.52
N LYS A 192 -2.59 -3.17 -39.14
CA LYS A 192 -1.70 -3.41 -40.28
C LYS A 192 -0.47 -4.27 -39.94
N LYS A 193 0.03 -4.19 -38.71
CA LYS A 193 1.17 -4.98 -38.24
C LYS A 193 0.79 -6.40 -37.83
N LYS A 194 -0.50 -6.71 -37.69
CA LYS A 194 -0.95 -8.05 -37.34
C LYS A 194 -0.74 -8.96 -38.55
N PRO A 195 0.20 -9.92 -38.53
CA PRO A 195 0.43 -10.79 -39.67
C PRO A 195 -0.85 -11.57 -39.99
N GLU A 196 -1.26 -11.59 -41.26
CA GLU A 196 -2.56 -12.08 -41.78
C GLU A 196 -2.85 -13.58 -41.53
N GLY A 197 -2.06 -14.28 -40.71
CA GLY A 197 -2.21 -15.72 -40.44
C GLY A 197 -2.17 -16.15 -38.97
N GLY A 198 -2.16 -15.24 -38.01
CA GLY A 198 -2.01 -15.58 -36.59
C GLY A 198 -3.32 -15.53 -35.81
N THR A 199 -3.98 -16.68 -35.63
CA THR A 199 -5.03 -16.87 -34.62
C THR A 199 -4.54 -16.36 -33.27
N THR A 200 -5.38 -15.53 -32.65
CA THR A 200 -5.22 -14.82 -31.38
C THR A 200 -4.64 -15.70 -30.27
N ALA A 201 -3.31 -15.78 -30.18
CA ALA A 201 -2.65 -16.14 -28.95
C ALA A 201 -2.69 -14.90 -28.06
N ALA A 202 -3.64 -14.90 -27.12
CA ALA A 202 -3.46 -14.15 -25.88
C ALA A 202 -2.00 -14.36 -25.45
N THR A 203 -1.28 -13.27 -25.24
CA THR A 203 0.08 -13.29 -24.73
C THR A 203 0.04 -13.78 -23.28
N SER A 204 -0.19 -15.07 -23.12
CA SER A 204 0.17 -15.83 -21.95
C SER A 204 1.69 -15.73 -21.89
N ILE A 205 2.19 -14.77 -21.13
CA ILE A 205 3.59 -14.78 -20.69
C ILE A 205 3.69 -15.91 -19.68
N THR A 206 3.65 -17.15 -20.18
CA THR A 206 4.10 -18.30 -19.42
C THR A 206 5.60 -18.12 -19.31
N THR A 207 6.03 -17.72 -18.11
CA THR A 207 7.44 -17.65 -17.76
C THR A 207 8.00 -19.07 -17.85
N ASP A 208 8.57 -19.41 -19.00
CA ASP A 208 9.28 -20.67 -19.22
C ASP A 208 10.51 -20.72 -18.32
N LYS A 209 10.36 -21.40 -17.19
CA LYS A 209 11.46 -21.92 -16.39
C LYS A 209 11.72 -23.35 -16.84
N SER A 210 12.39 -23.48 -17.99
CA SER A 210 12.97 -24.73 -18.45
C SER A 210 14.15 -25.14 -17.57
N GLY A 211 14.08 -26.35 -17.04
CA GLY A 211 15.07 -26.95 -16.16
C GLY A 211 14.50 -28.22 -15.52
N ALA A 212 14.42 -29.27 -16.34
CA ALA A 212 13.97 -30.62 -15.99
C ALA A 212 14.77 -31.23 -14.83
N ASP A 213 14.07 -31.87 -13.89
CA ASP A 213 14.43 -33.23 -13.47
C ASP A 213 13.20 -33.96 -12.91
N SER A 214 13.06 -35.21 -13.31
CA SER A 214 11.99 -36.15 -12.97
C SER A 214 12.27 -36.81 -11.63
N SER A 215 11.26 -36.90 -10.75
CA SER A 215 10.95 -38.14 -10.01
C SER A 215 9.66 -38.04 -9.19
N LYS A 216 8.65 -38.78 -9.65
CA LYS A 216 7.95 -39.91 -8.99
C LYS A 216 7.41 -39.77 -7.54
N GLN A 217 6.11 -40.11 -7.43
CA GLN A 217 5.39 -40.71 -6.27
C GLN A 217 5.08 -39.77 -5.07
N THR A 218 3.95 -39.78 -4.36
CA THR A 218 2.85 -40.76 -4.12
C THR A 218 1.66 -40.00 -3.49
N GLU A 219 0.43 -40.50 -3.68
CA GLU A 219 -0.77 -40.18 -2.88
C GLU A 219 -0.57 -40.50 -1.39
N GLU A 220 -0.91 -39.58 -0.47
CA GLU A 220 -1.42 -39.99 0.84
C GLU A 220 -2.31 -38.92 1.45
N LYS A 221 -3.53 -39.34 1.80
CA LYS A 221 -4.41 -38.71 2.80
C LYS A 221 -3.66 -38.60 4.12
N ASP A 222 -3.82 -37.51 4.87
CA ASP A 222 -4.72 -37.56 6.04
C ASP A 222 -4.87 -36.23 6.77
N GLN A 223 -5.99 -36.19 7.50
CA GLN A 223 -6.44 -35.14 8.41
C GLN A 223 -5.60 -35.07 9.70
N HIS A 224 -5.52 -33.87 10.27
CA HIS A 224 -5.64 -33.48 11.70
C HIS A 224 -4.77 -32.24 11.93
N ASN A 225 -5.25 -31.11 12.46
CA ASN A 225 -5.99 -30.79 13.69
C ASN A 225 -5.11 -29.91 14.58
N VAL A 226 -5.80 -28.89 15.09
CA VAL A 226 -5.45 -27.80 15.99
C VAL A 226 -4.82 -28.28 17.29
N ALA A 227 -3.80 -27.54 17.77
CA ALA A 227 -3.54 -27.12 19.18
C ALA A 227 -2.04 -26.83 19.36
N SER A 228 -1.63 -25.59 19.65
CA SER A 228 -1.61 -24.94 20.97
C SER A 228 -0.21 -25.01 21.63
N SER A 229 0.33 -23.80 21.84
CA SER A 229 1.12 -23.32 23.00
C SER A 229 2.25 -24.17 23.60
N GLY A 230 3.46 -23.59 23.65
CA GLY A 230 4.41 -23.91 24.72
C GLY A 230 5.90 -23.70 24.44
N LYS A 231 6.40 -22.51 24.80
CA LYS A 231 7.66 -22.18 25.53
C LYS A 231 8.99 -22.95 25.25
N PRO A 232 10.14 -22.25 25.09
CA PRO A 232 11.44 -22.87 24.91
C PRO A 232 12.18 -23.12 26.24
N GLU A 233 12.73 -24.32 26.41
CA GLU A 233 13.85 -24.58 27.32
C GLU A 233 14.94 -25.34 26.56
N GLY A 234 16.18 -24.91 26.78
CA GLY A 234 17.36 -25.43 26.10
C GLY A 234 17.85 -26.74 26.70
N SER A 235 18.60 -27.50 25.89
CA SER A 235 19.67 -28.34 26.39
C SER A 235 20.66 -28.71 25.30
N THR A 236 21.91 -28.41 25.60
CA THR A 236 23.14 -28.82 24.94
C THR A 236 23.37 -30.31 25.15
N VAL A 237 23.59 -31.08 24.09
CA VAL A 237 24.37 -32.34 24.18
C VAL A 237 25.28 -32.45 22.95
N GLN A 238 26.54 -32.66 23.28
CA GLN A 238 27.71 -32.88 22.45
C GLN A 238 28.03 -34.38 22.52
N ALA A 239 28.26 -35.07 21.38
CA ALA A 239 29.32 -36.08 21.20
C ALA A 239 29.23 -36.87 19.87
N SER A 240 30.36 -36.84 19.16
CA SER A 240 31.00 -37.78 18.22
C SER A 240 30.34 -39.13 17.85
N THR A 241 30.46 -39.53 16.57
CA THR A 241 31.45 -40.56 16.15
C THR A 241 31.52 -40.83 14.63
N LYS A 242 32.78 -41.02 14.19
CA LYS A 242 33.34 -41.83 13.08
C LYS A 242 33.26 -41.44 11.59
N PRO A 243 34.34 -41.67 10.82
CA PRO A 243 34.49 -41.26 9.42
C PRO A 243 34.15 -42.38 8.44
N VAL A 244 33.40 -42.06 7.39
CA VAL A 244 33.22 -42.93 6.21
C VAL A 244 33.75 -42.18 4.99
N LYS A 245 34.76 -42.77 4.34
CA LYS A 245 35.30 -42.35 3.06
C LYS A 245 34.52 -43.05 1.95
N PRO A 246 34.01 -42.30 0.96
CA PRO A 246 34.04 -42.82 -0.40
C PRO A 246 34.61 -41.81 -1.39
N THR A 247 35.54 -42.33 -2.17
CA THR A 247 36.16 -41.75 -3.36
C THR A 247 35.10 -41.50 -4.44
N ALA A 248 34.92 -40.25 -4.86
CA ALA A 248 34.14 -39.91 -6.05
C ALA A 248 34.81 -38.80 -6.88
N LYS A 249 34.72 -39.02 -8.19
CA LYS A 249 35.37 -38.38 -9.34
C LYS A 249 34.87 -36.94 -9.58
N PRO A 250 35.72 -35.98 -10.00
CA PRO A 250 35.33 -34.57 -10.14
C PRO A 250 34.51 -34.36 -11.42
N SER A 251 33.18 -34.25 -11.29
CA SER A 251 32.30 -33.72 -12.33
C SER A 251 31.98 -32.27 -11.98
N GLY A 252 32.65 -31.35 -12.66
CA GLY A 252 32.61 -29.90 -12.44
C GLY A 252 31.30 -29.28 -12.91
N SER A 253 30.26 -29.39 -12.09
CA SER A 253 29.20 -28.38 -12.00
C SER A 253 29.13 -27.95 -10.54
N GLY A 254 30.15 -27.18 -10.14
CA GLY A 254 30.29 -26.63 -8.79
C GLY A 254 29.22 -25.57 -8.56
N SER A 255 27.98 -26.00 -8.35
CA SER A 255 26.95 -25.17 -7.74
C SER A 255 27.51 -24.73 -6.39
N LYS A 256 27.96 -23.46 -6.32
CA LYS A 256 28.43 -22.82 -5.09
C LYS A 256 27.23 -22.71 -4.17
N THR A 257 26.88 -23.78 -3.48
CA THR A 257 25.95 -23.76 -2.37
C THR A 257 26.60 -22.88 -1.29
N GLY A 258 26.12 -21.64 -1.20
CA GLY A 258 26.65 -20.68 -0.25
C GLY A 258 26.49 -21.21 1.17
N THR A 259 27.50 -20.97 2.01
CA THR A 259 27.50 -21.49 3.38
C THR A 259 26.39 -20.87 4.23
N THR A 260 25.86 -21.61 5.20
CA THR A 260 24.87 -21.13 6.18
C THR A 260 25.36 -19.91 6.95
N ALA A 261 26.67 -19.83 7.22
CA ALA A 261 27.30 -18.66 7.84
C ALA A 261 27.21 -17.42 6.96
N GLY A 262 27.45 -17.57 5.64
CA GLY A 262 27.28 -16.50 4.66
C GLY A 262 25.84 -15.98 4.62
N LYS A 263 24.85 -16.89 4.59
CA LYS A 263 23.44 -16.51 4.62
C LYS A 263 23.09 -15.69 5.87
N LYS A 264 23.51 -16.14 7.07
CA LYS A 264 23.26 -15.43 8.33
C LYS A 264 23.88 -14.02 8.34
N ALA A 265 25.07 -13.85 7.75
CA ALA A 265 25.70 -12.55 7.62
C ALA A 265 24.91 -11.63 6.66
N ALA A 266 24.44 -12.16 5.54
CA ALA A 266 23.58 -11.42 4.61
C ALA A 266 22.23 -11.03 5.23
N ASP A 267 21.58 -11.96 5.95
CA ASP A 267 20.33 -11.70 6.68
C ASP A 267 20.52 -10.50 7.64
N ARG A 268 21.59 -10.50 8.47
CA ARG A 268 21.90 -9.41 9.40
C ARG A 268 22.17 -8.07 8.71
N LYS A 269 22.93 -8.09 7.61
CA LYS A 269 23.26 -6.90 6.81
C LYS A 269 21.98 -6.21 6.31
N TYR A 270 21.08 -6.98 5.69
CA TYR A 270 19.86 -6.42 5.12
C TYR A 270 18.83 -6.04 6.19
N GLU A 271 18.72 -6.80 7.28
CA GLU A 271 17.88 -6.45 8.44
C GLU A 271 18.31 -5.13 9.08
N SER A 272 19.62 -4.88 9.20
CA SER A 272 20.17 -3.60 9.65
C SER A 272 19.81 -2.43 8.71
N GLN A 273 19.95 -2.63 7.39
CA GLN A 273 19.57 -1.61 6.40
C GLN A 273 18.07 -1.29 6.45
N LEU A 274 17.21 -2.32 6.59
CA LEU A 274 15.76 -2.15 6.71
C LEU A 274 15.37 -1.46 8.02
N SER A 275 16.03 -1.79 9.14
CA SER A 275 15.81 -1.11 10.43
C SER A 275 16.20 0.38 10.36
N SER A 276 17.33 0.69 9.74
CA SER A 276 17.77 2.07 9.50
C SER A 276 16.78 2.82 8.61
N LEU A 277 16.30 2.18 7.53
CA LEU A 277 15.29 2.75 6.65
C LEU A 277 13.99 3.06 7.40
N ARG A 278 13.45 2.10 8.18
CA ARG A 278 12.23 2.29 8.99
C ARG A 278 12.37 3.50 9.91
N SER A 279 13.48 3.59 10.63
CA SER A 279 13.77 4.71 11.54
C SER A 279 13.82 6.05 10.80
N SER A 280 14.47 6.08 9.64
CA SER A 280 14.56 7.28 8.79
C SER A 280 13.18 7.71 8.26
N CYS A 281 12.36 6.75 7.82
CA CYS A 281 11.00 7.01 7.33
C CYS A 281 10.08 7.53 8.43
N ARG A 282 10.14 6.91 9.62
CA ARG A 282 9.40 7.36 10.80
C ARG A 282 9.80 8.78 11.20
N SER A 283 11.10 9.07 11.25
CA SER A 283 11.62 10.41 11.55
C SER A 283 11.14 11.45 10.52
N LYS A 284 11.20 11.13 9.23
CA LYS A 284 10.74 12.03 8.15
C LYS A 284 9.24 12.29 8.21
N SER A 285 8.44 11.25 8.49
CA SER A 285 6.99 11.38 8.69
C SER A 285 6.67 12.26 9.90
N SER A 286 7.27 11.98 11.06
CA SER A 286 7.11 12.78 12.27
C SER A 286 7.55 14.24 12.08
N SER A 287 8.62 14.47 11.32
CA SER A 287 9.10 15.82 10.98
C SER A 287 8.07 16.58 10.14
N LEU A 288 7.51 15.94 9.10
CA LEU A 288 6.45 16.55 8.27
C LEU A 288 5.21 16.88 9.10
N ILE A 289 4.76 15.98 9.97
CA ILE A 289 3.63 16.27 10.85
C ILE A 289 3.97 17.40 11.83
N GLY A 290 5.19 17.44 12.35
CA GLY A 290 5.69 18.53 13.19
C GLY A 290 5.64 19.89 12.48
N GLN A 291 6.01 19.94 11.20
CA GLN A 291 5.86 21.14 10.35
C GLN A 291 4.39 21.52 10.21
N ILE A 292 3.53 20.55 9.85
CA ILE A 292 2.08 20.76 9.69
C ILE A 292 1.46 21.32 10.97
N LYS A 293 1.81 20.74 12.12
CA LYS A 293 1.33 21.20 13.44
C LYS A 293 1.82 22.61 13.78
N SER A 294 3.07 22.91 13.48
CA SER A 294 3.65 24.23 13.75
C SER A 294 3.01 25.32 12.89
N GLU A 295 2.69 25.00 11.64
CA GLU A 295 2.06 25.93 10.70
C GLU A 295 0.54 26.04 10.86
N ALA A 296 -0.13 25.00 11.36
CA ALA A 296 -1.54 25.06 11.73
C ALA A 296 -1.79 26.08 12.86
N GLY A 297 -0.81 26.26 13.77
CA GLY A 297 -0.93 27.17 14.91
C GLY A 297 -2.17 26.89 15.77
N GLY A 298 -2.62 27.90 16.52
CA GLY A 298 -3.89 27.85 17.26
C GLY A 298 -5.13 28.08 16.38
N GLY A 299 -4.95 28.37 15.08
CA GLY A 299 -6.02 28.69 14.13
C GLY A 299 -6.50 27.52 13.27
N GLY A 300 -5.92 26.34 13.44
CA GLY A 300 -6.24 25.15 12.66
C GLY A 300 -5.57 25.12 11.27
N LEU A 301 -5.49 23.93 10.69
CA LEU A 301 -4.91 23.74 9.36
C LEU A 301 -5.97 23.90 8.26
N SER A 302 -5.76 24.84 7.33
CA SER A 302 -6.68 24.93 6.18
C SER A 302 -6.54 23.71 5.26
N MET A 303 -7.69 23.15 4.85
CA MET A 303 -7.72 21.97 3.96
C MET A 303 -6.99 22.24 2.62
N LYS A 304 -7.05 23.48 2.12
CA LYS A 304 -6.35 23.90 0.90
C LYS A 304 -4.83 23.77 1.05
N LYS A 305 -4.28 24.15 2.21
CA LYS A 305 -2.83 24.04 2.48
C LYS A 305 -2.41 22.59 2.71
N LEU A 306 -3.21 21.82 3.45
CA LEU A 306 -2.99 20.37 3.59
C LEU A 306 -2.90 19.69 2.22
N GLN A 307 -3.87 19.95 1.35
CA GLN A 307 -3.94 19.29 0.04
C GLN A 307 -2.94 19.82 -0.98
N GLY A 308 -2.75 21.14 -1.04
CA GLY A 308 -1.89 21.77 -2.04
C GLY A 308 -0.40 21.66 -1.72
N GLU A 309 -0.04 21.68 -0.43
CA GLU A 309 1.36 21.76 -0.02
C GLU A 309 1.85 20.48 0.65
N TYR A 310 1.08 19.93 1.60
CA TYR A 310 1.57 18.85 2.44
C TYR A 310 1.30 17.46 1.88
N LEU A 311 0.15 17.21 1.23
CA LEU A 311 -0.10 15.91 0.59
C LEU A 311 0.99 15.54 -0.44
N PRO A 312 1.44 16.45 -1.33
CA PRO A 312 2.57 16.15 -2.22
C PRO A 312 3.86 15.85 -1.47
N LYS A 313 4.16 16.56 -0.37
CA LYS A 313 5.36 16.32 0.47
C LYS A 313 5.30 14.96 1.17
N ILE A 314 4.13 14.58 1.70
CA ILE A 314 3.89 13.28 2.32
C ILE A 314 4.05 12.18 1.27
N ALA A 315 3.38 12.29 0.12
CA ALA A 315 3.49 11.32 -0.97
C ALA A 315 4.94 11.18 -1.47
N ALA A 316 5.69 12.29 -1.61
CA ALA A 316 7.10 12.24 -1.98
C ALA A 316 7.99 11.61 -0.90
N ALA A 317 7.69 11.84 0.37
CA ALA A 317 8.40 11.21 1.49
C ALA A 317 8.16 9.70 1.53
N GLU A 318 6.91 9.26 1.39
CA GLU A 318 6.54 7.84 1.27
C GLU A 318 7.18 7.19 0.04
N GLY A 319 7.06 7.82 -1.13
CA GLY A 319 7.67 7.31 -2.36
C GLY A 319 9.20 7.17 -2.25
N SER A 320 9.87 8.07 -1.55
CA SER A 320 11.31 7.95 -1.26
C SER A 320 11.62 6.78 -0.32
N CYS A 321 10.74 6.47 0.63
CA CYS A 321 10.88 5.33 1.53
C CYS A 321 10.67 4.02 0.77
N ASP A 322 9.61 3.94 -0.02
CA ASP A 322 9.28 2.78 -0.85
C ASP A 322 10.42 2.50 -1.85
N GLY A 323 10.94 3.53 -2.52
CA GLY A 323 12.05 3.38 -3.46
C GLY A 323 13.33 2.84 -2.82
N ARG A 324 13.66 3.27 -1.59
CA ARG A 324 14.81 2.74 -0.84
C ARG A 324 14.58 1.30 -0.39
N PHE A 325 13.36 0.98 0.05
CA PHE A 325 12.97 -0.37 0.41
C PHE A 325 13.16 -1.33 -0.78
N GLU A 326 12.58 -1.00 -1.94
CA GLU A 326 12.72 -1.81 -3.15
C GLU A 326 14.18 -1.95 -3.60
N SER A 327 15.00 -0.90 -3.44
CA SER A 327 16.44 -0.99 -3.72
C SER A 327 17.14 -2.01 -2.80
N ILE A 328 16.82 -2.03 -1.50
CA ILE A 328 17.36 -3.00 -0.55
C ILE A 328 16.91 -4.41 -0.93
N MET A 329 15.62 -4.60 -1.22
CA MET A 329 15.05 -5.90 -1.59
C MET A 329 15.66 -6.45 -2.88
N SER A 330 15.87 -5.61 -3.89
CA SER A 330 16.51 -5.98 -5.15
C SER A 330 17.97 -6.43 -4.95
N LYS A 331 18.74 -5.68 -4.14
CA LYS A 331 20.13 -6.05 -3.79
C LYS A 331 20.18 -7.37 -3.04
N ALA A 332 19.30 -7.57 -2.06
CA ALA A 332 19.20 -8.81 -1.32
C ALA A 332 18.83 -9.98 -2.24
N ASN A 333 17.84 -9.83 -3.12
CA ASN A 333 17.43 -10.86 -4.07
C ASN A 333 18.59 -11.28 -4.99
N LYS A 334 19.34 -10.30 -5.52
CA LYS A 334 20.52 -10.56 -6.35
C LYS A 334 21.59 -11.34 -5.58
N GLU A 335 21.89 -10.93 -4.34
CA GLU A 335 22.90 -11.58 -3.50
C GLU A 335 22.47 -13.02 -3.11
N TYR A 336 21.20 -13.24 -2.80
CA TYR A 336 20.69 -14.57 -2.40
C TYR A 336 20.71 -15.53 -3.58
N LYS A 337 20.24 -15.09 -4.76
CA LYS A 337 20.30 -15.90 -5.98
C LYS A 337 21.72 -16.25 -6.38
N ALA A 338 22.65 -15.30 -6.30
CA ALA A 338 24.06 -15.52 -6.64
C ALA A 338 24.75 -16.55 -5.74
N ASN A 339 24.25 -16.75 -4.51
CA ASN A 339 24.81 -17.70 -3.54
C ASN A 339 23.94 -18.95 -3.34
N GLY A 340 22.87 -19.13 -4.11
CA GLY A 340 21.94 -20.25 -3.95
C GLY A 340 21.21 -20.27 -2.59
N TRP A 341 21.03 -19.12 -1.95
CA TRP A 341 20.31 -19.02 -0.67
C TRP A 341 18.79 -18.90 -0.88
N SER A 342 18.01 -19.53 0.00
CA SER A 342 16.55 -19.36 0.04
C SER A 342 16.15 -17.91 0.37
N THR A 343 15.18 -17.38 -0.37
CA THR A 343 14.65 -16.01 -0.24
C THR A 343 13.51 -15.88 0.79
N SER A 344 13.26 -16.90 1.63
CA SER A 344 12.16 -16.88 2.61
C SER A 344 12.20 -15.68 3.57
N SER A 345 13.39 -15.19 3.96
CA SER A 345 13.55 -13.98 4.78
C SER A 345 12.91 -12.73 4.14
N MET A 346 12.85 -12.65 2.81
CA MET A 346 12.34 -11.49 2.08
C MET A 346 10.82 -11.32 2.20
N GLY A 347 10.08 -12.41 2.36
CA GLY A 347 8.63 -12.35 2.60
C GLY A 347 8.33 -11.65 3.93
N ARG A 348 9.02 -12.07 5.00
CA ARG A 348 8.94 -11.44 6.32
C ARG A 348 9.28 -9.94 6.26
N TRP A 349 10.37 -9.56 5.58
CA TRP A 349 10.77 -8.16 5.47
C TRP A 349 9.73 -7.28 4.77
N ARG A 350 9.04 -7.79 3.74
CA ARG A 350 7.94 -7.07 3.09
C ARG A 350 6.76 -6.89 4.03
N ALA A 351 6.37 -7.94 4.75
CA ALA A 351 5.30 -7.88 5.73
C ALA A 351 5.59 -6.83 6.83
N GLU A 352 6.78 -6.90 7.45
CA GLU A 352 7.21 -5.94 8.48
C GLU A 352 7.24 -4.49 7.96
N TYR A 353 7.72 -4.28 6.73
CA TYR A 353 7.74 -2.94 6.13
C TYR A 353 6.34 -2.40 5.87
N SER A 354 5.44 -3.24 5.33
CA SER A 354 4.05 -2.87 5.06
C SER A 354 3.28 -2.55 6.34
N GLU A 355 3.48 -3.36 7.39
CA GLU A 355 2.88 -3.13 8.71
C GLU A 355 3.36 -1.79 9.30
N GLU A 356 4.67 -1.54 9.30
CA GLU A 356 5.24 -0.28 9.79
C GLU A 356 4.73 0.93 8.98
N LYS A 357 4.61 0.79 7.65
CA LYS A 357 4.02 1.82 6.78
C LYS A 357 2.58 2.14 7.17
N SER A 358 1.75 1.11 7.34
CA SER A 358 0.37 1.26 7.78
C SER A 358 0.29 1.97 9.15
N ASN A 359 1.13 1.56 10.11
CA ASN A 359 1.21 2.18 11.43
C ASN A 359 1.60 3.66 11.37
N MET A 360 2.57 4.01 10.52
CA MET A 360 2.96 5.41 10.29
C MET A 360 1.82 6.24 9.67
N GLN A 361 1.12 5.67 8.68
CA GLN A 361 -0.02 6.33 8.03
C GLN A 361 -1.18 6.55 9.00
N ALA A 362 -1.52 5.54 9.80
CA ALA A 362 -2.55 5.65 10.84
C ALA A 362 -2.18 6.71 11.88
N SER A 363 -0.93 6.72 12.36
CA SER A 363 -0.44 7.74 13.29
C SER A 363 -0.49 9.14 12.69
N ALA A 364 -0.10 9.29 11.42
CA ALA A 364 -0.18 10.56 10.71
C ALA A 364 -1.62 11.05 10.56
N ALA A 365 -2.53 10.18 10.15
CA ALA A 365 -3.95 10.49 10.02
C ALA A 365 -4.56 10.93 11.36
N ALA A 366 -4.25 10.23 12.45
CA ALA A 366 -4.72 10.58 13.79
C ALA A 366 -4.23 11.98 14.23
N GLN A 367 -2.95 12.28 14.01
CA GLN A 367 -2.38 13.59 14.33
C GLN A 367 -2.99 14.70 13.47
N LEU A 368 -3.15 14.48 12.16
CA LEU A 368 -3.76 15.44 11.25
C LEU A 368 -5.24 15.70 11.58
N SER A 369 -5.99 14.65 11.93
CA SER A 369 -7.38 14.78 12.37
C SER A 369 -7.51 15.68 13.60
N SER A 370 -6.56 15.62 14.53
CA SER A 370 -6.56 16.48 15.71
C SER A 370 -6.33 17.97 15.42
N LEU A 371 -5.73 18.31 14.26
CA LEU A 371 -5.46 19.69 13.83
C LEU A 371 -6.60 20.32 13.02
N MET A 372 -7.60 19.52 12.64
CA MET A 372 -8.77 19.95 11.87
C MET A 372 -10.02 20.15 12.73
N LYS A 373 -9.92 19.92 14.04
CA LYS A 373 -10.94 20.31 15.02
C LYS A 373 -10.69 21.75 15.45
#